data_AF-A0A2Y9A663-F1
#
_entry.id   AF-A0A2Y9A663-F1
#
_cell.length_a   1.000
_cell.length_b   1.000
_cell.length_c   1.000
_cell.angle_alpha   90.00
_cell.angle_beta   90.00
_cell.angle_gamma   90.00
#
_symmetry.space_group_name_H-M   'P 1'
#
loop_
_entity.id
_entity.type
_entity.pdbx_description
1 polymer ?
#
loop_
_entity_poly.entity_id
_entity_poly.type
_entity_poly.pdbx_seq_one_letter_code
_entity_poly.pdbx_strand_id
1 'polypeptide(L)'
;MIPWELLARVDTPTVCNAIEVAQGKRGFAGFTRATPVASAPDAPAMVGYARTARIRGATPPTEPQDVIRARRMAYFEHMASGPRPAVAVVEDQDDAPLGAWWAKSMWRCIRGWG
;
A
#
# COMPACT_ATOMS: atom_id res chain seq x y z
N MET A 1 -12.17 1.82 19.43
CA MET A 1 -11.55 1.88 18.09
C MET A 1 -12.67 2.03 17.08
N ILE A 2 -12.64 3.02 16.18
CA ILE A 2 -13.68 3.18 15.15
C ILE A 2 -13.59 1.98 14.19
N PRO A 3 -14.69 1.24 13.94
CA PRO A 3 -14.70 0.17 12.95
C PRO A 3 -14.32 0.70 11.57
N TRP A 4 -13.40 0.03 10.88
CA TRP A 4 -12.90 0.46 9.56
C TRP A 4 -14.02 0.49 8.50
N GLU A 5 -15.06 -0.32 8.70
CA GLU A 5 -16.25 -0.39 7.85
C GLU A 5 -17.01 0.93 7.77
N LEU A 6 -16.92 1.77 8.80
CA LEU A 6 -17.52 3.12 8.78
C LEU A 6 -16.73 4.07 7.88
N LEU A 7 -15.40 3.95 7.87
CA LEU A 7 -14.54 4.76 7.00
C LEU A 7 -14.78 4.42 5.53
N ALA A 8 -15.11 3.17 5.21
CA ALA A 8 -15.40 2.73 3.84
C ALA A 8 -16.75 3.24 3.30
N ARG A 9 -17.60 3.87 4.13
CA ARG A 9 -18.93 4.38 3.73
C ARG A 9 -18.94 5.86 3.38
N VAL A 10 -17.83 6.54 3.57
CA VAL A 10 -17.69 7.98 3.33
C VAL A 10 -16.51 8.24 2.40
N ASP A 11 -16.49 9.41 1.78
CA ASP A 11 -15.38 9.81 0.91
C ASP A 11 -14.10 10.17 1.69
N THR A 12 -12.96 10.13 1.00
CA THR A 12 -11.65 10.49 1.57
C THR A 12 -11.64 11.89 2.20
N PRO A 13 -12.23 12.95 1.59
CA PRO A 13 -12.34 14.26 2.23
C PRO A 13 -13.06 14.24 3.58
N THR A 14 -14.14 13.49 3.72
CA THR A 14 -14.90 13.34 4.98
C THR A 14 -14.04 12.69 6.06
N VAL A 15 -13.26 11.65 5.71
CA VAL A 15 -12.30 11.03 6.64
C VAL A 15 -11.22 12.03 7.07
N CYS A 16 -10.62 12.77 6.12
CA CYS A 16 -9.62 13.79 6.42
C CYS A 16 -10.15 14.87 7.37
N ASN A 17 -11.36 15.39 7.11
CA ASN A 17 -12.01 16.39 7.96
C ASN A 17 -12.27 15.84 9.37
N ALA A 18 -12.71 14.59 9.50
CA ALA A 18 -12.92 13.96 10.80
C ALA A 18 -11.60 13.81 11.59
N ILE A 19 -10.48 13.53 10.92
CA ILE A 19 -9.15 13.48 11.55
C ILE A 19 -8.75 14.86 12.08
N GLU A 20 -8.96 15.94 11.31
CA GLU A 20 -8.69 17.31 11.78
C GLU A 20 -9.44 17.63 13.07
N VAL A 21 -10.74 17.33 13.09
CA VAL A 21 -11.60 17.52 14.27
C VAL A 21 -11.07 16.71 15.45
N ALA A 22 -10.77 15.41 15.25
CA ALA A 22 -10.28 14.53 16.31
C ALA A 22 -8.91 14.95 16.85
N GLN A 23 -8.05 15.54 16.01
CA GLN A 23 -6.73 16.03 16.41
C GLN A 23 -6.76 17.45 17.00
N GLY A 24 -7.89 18.17 16.89
CA GLY A 24 -8.00 19.57 17.29
C GLY A 24 -7.09 20.52 16.49
N LYS A 25 -6.69 20.11 15.27
CA LYS A 25 -5.76 20.86 14.41
C LYS A 25 -6.39 21.07 13.05
N ARG A 26 -6.14 22.24 12.44
CA ARG A 26 -6.45 22.48 11.02
C ARG A 26 -5.29 22.03 10.14
N GLY A 27 -5.59 21.64 8.91
CA GLY A 27 -4.58 21.39 7.88
C GLY A 27 -4.00 19.98 7.95
N PHE A 28 -4.85 18.97 8.13
CA PHE A 28 -4.44 17.59 7.97
C PHE A 28 -3.80 17.42 6.59
N ALA A 29 -2.51 17.10 6.57
CA ALA A 29 -1.71 16.96 5.36
C ALA A 29 -1.25 15.51 5.12
N GLY A 30 -1.88 14.54 5.79
CA GLY A 30 -1.55 13.12 5.72
C GLY A 30 -2.16 12.38 4.51
N PHE A 31 -2.48 13.11 3.44
CA PHE A 31 -3.03 12.55 2.21
C PHE A 31 -2.01 12.60 1.07
N THR A 32 -2.18 11.71 0.08
CA THR A 32 -1.30 11.67 -1.10
C THR A 32 -1.52 12.90 -1.97
N ARG A 33 -0.43 13.60 -2.32
CA ARG A 33 -0.48 14.83 -3.14
C ARG A 33 -0.45 14.57 -4.64
N ALA A 34 0.20 13.49 -5.07
CA ALA A 34 0.14 13.03 -6.44
C ALA A 34 -1.20 12.33 -6.67
N THR A 35 -1.87 12.61 -7.80
CA THR A 35 -3.14 11.96 -8.13
C THR A 35 -2.89 10.49 -8.49
N PRO A 36 -3.36 9.52 -7.69
CA PRO A 36 -3.31 8.11 -8.08
C PRO A 36 -4.28 7.88 -9.25
N VAL A 37 -3.87 7.02 -10.20
CA VAL A 37 -4.74 6.56 -11.28
C VAL A 37 -5.35 5.22 -10.88
N ALA A 38 -6.67 5.15 -10.78
CA ALA A 38 -7.37 3.91 -10.45
C ALA A 38 -7.44 3.01 -11.69
N SER A 39 -6.87 1.80 -11.58
CA SER A 39 -7.00 0.78 -12.63
C SER A 39 -8.38 0.12 -12.69
N ALA A 40 -9.19 0.30 -11.64
CA ALA A 40 -10.57 -0.16 -11.54
C ALA A 40 -11.42 0.98 -10.93
N PRO A 41 -11.80 1.99 -11.72
CA PRO A 41 -12.44 3.21 -11.22
C PRO A 41 -13.82 2.98 -10.59
N ASP A 42 -14.53 1.94 -11.01
CA ASP A 42 -15.86 1.57 -10.48
C ASP A 42 -15.78 0.70 -9.21
N ALA A 43 -14.58 0.35 -8.74
CA ALA A 43 -14.41 -0.41 -7.52
C ALA A 43 -14.79 0.43 -6.29
N PRO A 44 -15.37 -0.18 -5.23
CA PRO A 44 -15.69 0.55 -4.00
C PRO A 44 -14.42 1.06 -3.30
N ALA A 45 -14.60 2.05 -2.42
CA ALA A 45 -13.53 2.57 -1.58
C ALA A 45 -12.88 1.44 -0.75
N MET A 46 -11.55 1.49 -0.64
CA MET A 46 -10.77 0.55 0.15
C MET A 46 -10.26 1.20 1.43
N VAL A 47 -10.35 0.47 2.54
CA VAL A 47 -9.79 0.87 3.83
C VAL A 47 -9.08 -0.34 4.44
N GLY A 48 -7.89 -0.11 4.99
CA GLY A 48 -7.16 -1.13 5.70
C GLY A 48 -5.81 -0.64 6.19
N TYR A 49 -5.14 -1.49 6.96
CA TYR A 49 -3.80 -1.22 7.46
C TYR A 49 -2.79 -1.25 6.31
N ALA A 50 -1.98 -0.20 6.19
CA ALA A 50 -0.92 -0.14 5.20
C ALA A 50 0.14 -1.22 5.47
N ARG A 51 0.39 -2.07 4.49
CA ARG A 51 1.57 -2.95 4.42
C ARG A 51 2.48 -2.39 3.35
N THR A 52 3.65 -1.93 3.76
CA THR A 52 4.50 -1.09 2.91
C THR A 52 5.69 -1.86 2.35
N ALA A 53 6.06 -1.58 1.11
CA ALA A 53 7.31 -2.05 0.53
C ALA A 53 7.94 -0.99 -0.38
N ARG A 54 9.23 -1.16 -0.65
CA ARG A 54 9.99 -0.33 -1.60
C ARG A 54 10.55 -1.20 -2.71
N ILE A 55 10.57 -0.64 -3.91
CA ILE A 55 11.12 -1.28 -5.10
C ILE A 55 12.01 -0.32 -5.86
N ARG A 56 12.87 -0.88 -6.70
CA ARG A 56 13.70 -0.17 -7.67
C ARG A 56 13.85 -1.09 -8.88
N GLY A 57 13.45 -0.63 -10.05
CA GLY A 57 13.48 -1.39 -11.30
C GLY A 57 14.47 -0.86 -12.33
N ALA A 58 14.87 0.41 -12.27
CA ALA A 58 15.73 1.03 -13.28
C ALA A 58 17.18 0.53 -13.26
N THR A 59 17.63 -0.02 -12.12
CA THR A 59 19.01 -0.49 -11.94
C THR A 59 19.04 -1.95 -11.50
N PRO A 60 19.96 -2.77 -12.03
CA PRO A 60 20.15 -4.13 -11.55
C PRO A 60 20.55 -4.16 -10.07
N PRO A 61 20.12 -5.19 -9.32
CA PRO A 61 20.58 -5.39 -7.95
C PRO A 61 22.11 -5.58 -7.91
N THR A 62 22.77 -4.97 -6.93
CA THR A 62 24.21 -5.14 -6.68
C THR A 62 24.50 -6.20 -5.61
N GLU A 63 23.48 -6.67 -4.91
CA GLU A 63 23.59 -7.62 -3.82
C GLU A 63 23.63 -9.08 -4.32
N PRO A 64 24.16 -10.02 -3.51
CA PRO A 64 24.14 -11.45 -3.82
C PRO A 64 22.72 -12.00 -4.07
N GLN A 65 22.62 -13.00 -4.95
CA GLN A 65 21.33 -13.57 -5.38
C GLN A 65 20.54 -14.23 -4.23
N ASP A 66 21.22 -14.86 -3.29
CA ASP A 66 20.63 -15.49 -2.11
C ASP A 66 19.99 -14.44 -1.17
N VAL A 67 20.65 -13.30 -0.99
CA VAL A 67 20.12 -12.16 -0.22
C VAL A 67 18.85 -11.61 -0.87
N ILE A 68 18.87 -11.42 -2.19
CA ILE A 68 17.70 -10.94 -2.95
C ILE A 68 16.53 -11.92 -2.85
N ARG A 69 16.82 -13.22 -2.96
CA ARG A 69 15.80 -14.28 -2.84
C ARG A 69 15.19 -14.29 -1.44
N ALA A 70 16.02 -14.24 -0.40
CA ALA A 70 15.55 -14.21 1.00
C ALA A 70 14.66 -12.98 1.25
N ARG A 71 15.08 -11.80 0.79
CA ARG A 71 14.29 -10.55 0.90
C ARG A 71 12.93 -10.67 0.20
N ARG A 72 12.89 -11.30 -0.98
CA ARG A 72 11.63 -11.52 -1.70
C ARG A 72 10.67 -12.47 -0.95
N MET A 73 11.20 -13.51 -0.30
CA MET A 73 10.37 -14.39 0.53
C MET A 73 9.82 -13.65 1.76
N ALA A 74 10.69 -12.89 2.45
CA ALA A 74 10.28 -12.06 3.58
C ALA A 74 9.22 -11.00 3.20
N TYR A 75 9.29 -10.45 1.97
CA TYR A 75 8.25 -9.57 1.45
C TYR A 75 6.89 -10.26 1.36
N PHE A 76 6.82 -11.49 0.85
CA PHE A 76 5.56 -12.22 0.73
C PHE A 76 4.96 -12.54 2.10
N GLU A 77 5.80 -13.02 3.02
CA GLU A 77 5.41 -13.27 4.41
C GLU A 77 4.91 -11.99 5.10
N HIS A 78 5.62 -10.87 4.92
CA HIS A 78 5.21 -9.57 5.42
C HIS A 78 3.85 -9.15 4.83
N MET A 79 3.63 -9.28 3.53
CA MET A 79 2.36 -8.89 2.91
C MET A 79 1.19 -9.80 3.32
N ALA A 80 1.45 -11.06 3.63
CA ALA A 80 0.44 -12.02 4.07
C ALA A 80 0.11 -11.92 5.57
N SER A 81 1.07 -11.48 6.39
CA SER A 81 0.92 -11.36 7.84
C SER A 81 0.35 -10.01 8.30
N GLY A 82 -0.05 -9.93 9.57
CA GLY A 82 -0.47 -8.70 10.24
C GLY A 82 -1.97 -8.44 10.22
N PRO A 83 -2.40 -7.27 10.76
CA PRO A 83 -3.81 -6.92 10.91
C PRO A 83 -4.56 -6.85 9.58
N ARG A 84 -5.84 -7.24 9.59
CA ARG A 84 -6.73 -7.21 8.42
C ARG A 84 -7.94 -6.30 8.70
N PRO A 85 -8.52 -5.65 7.66
CA PRO A 85 -8.10 -5.66 6.25
C PRO A 85 -6.77 -4.94 6.03
N ALA A 86 -6.03 -5.37 5.01
CA ALA A 86 -4.70 -4.83 4.68
C ALA A 86 -4.70 -4.22 3.29
N VAL A 87 -3.97 -3.11 3.12
CA VAL A 87 -3.76 -2.42 1.85
C VAL A 87 -2.27 -2.43 1.53
N ALA A 88 -1.88 -3.03 0.41
CA ALA A 88 -0.50 -3.00 -0.05
C ALA A 88 -0.17 -1.59 -0.60
N VAL A 89 0.87 -0.97 -0.06
CA VAL A 89 1.36 0.34 -0.50
C VAL A 89 2.82 0.16 -0.90
N VAL A 90 3.11 0.28 -2.19
CA VAL A 90 4.45 0.03 -2.72
C VAL A 90 5.00 1.32 -3.32
N GLU A 91 6.15 1.75 -2.82
CA GLU A 91 6.89 2.91 -3.31
C GLU A 91 7.90 2.45 -4.35
N ASP A 92 7.76 2.94 -5.59
CA ASP A 92 8.83 2.85 -6.58
C ASP A 92 9.81 3.98 -6.35
N GLN A 93 11.07 3.63 -6.06
CA GLN A 93 12.13 4.57 -5.73
C GLN A 93 12.94 5.01 -6.95
N ASP A 94 12.57 4.57 -8.16
CA ASP A 94 13.11 5.10 -9.41
C ASP A 94 12.71 6.58 -9.63
N ASP A 95 13.57 7.35 -10.31
CA ASP A 95 13.33 8.78 -10.58
C ASP A 95 12.03 9.01 -11.37
N ALA A 96 11.68 8.06 -12.23
CA ALA A 96 10.37 7.91 -12.82
C ALA A 96 9.88 6.48 -12.56
N PRO A 97 8.61 6.28 -12.18
CA PRO A 97 8.09 4.95 -11.88
C PRO A 97 8.16 4.06 -13.13
N LEU A 98 8.93 2.98 -13.05
CA LEU A 98 9.18 2.01 -14.12
C LEU A 98 8.91 0.57 -13.67
N GLY A 99 8.90 0.33 -12.36
CA GLY A 99 8.71 -0.99 -11.79
C GLY A 99 7.29 -1.51 -11.99
N ALA A 100 7.08 -2.38 -12.98
CA ALA A 100 5.87 -3.18 -13.14
C ALA A 100 5.80 -4.31 -12.08
N TRP A 101 5.77 -3.94 -10.80
CA TRP A 101 5.91 -4.87 -9.68
C TRP A 101 4.62 -5.58 -9.30
N TRP A 102 3.47 -4.91 -9.45
CA TRP A 102 2.18 -5.48 -9.05
C TRP A 102 1.50 -6.19 -10.20
N ALA A 103 1.27 -7.50 -10.04
CA ALA A 103 0.59 -8.33 -11.02
C ALA A 103 -0.17 -9.47 -10.34
N LYS A 104 -0.98 -10.20 -11.12
CA LYS A 104 -1.72 -11.38 -10.65
C LYS A 104 -0.79 -12.44 -10.03
N SER A 105 0.43 -12.59 -10.53
CA SER A 105 1.44 -13.49 -9.96
C SER A 105 1.82 -13.09 -8.54
N MET A 106 2.03 -11.79 -8.29
CA MET A 106 2.35 -11.25 -6.98
C MET A 106 1.24 -11.54 -5.97
N TRP A 107 0.00 -11.25 -6.36
CA TRP A 107 -1.19 -11.58 -5.58
C TRP A 107 -1.27 -13.07 -5.22
N ARG A 108 -1.00 -13.97 -6.18
CA ARG A 108 -0.99 -15.42 -5.93
C ARG A 108 0.07 -15.83 -4.93
N CYS A 109 1.27 -15.27 -5.02
CA CYS A 109 2.33 -15.52 -4.05
C CYS A 109 1.89 -15.10 -2.66
N ILE A 110 1.40 -13.86 -2.48
CA ILE A 110 0.95 -13.35 -1.17
C ILE A 110 -0.15 -14.26 -0.57
N ARG A 111 -1.13 -14.67 -1.38
CA ARG A 111 -2.20 -15.59 -0.93
C ARG A 111 -1.71 -16.99 -0.59
N GLY A 112 -0.60 -17.45 -1.19
CA GLY A 112 -0.02 -18.75 -0.89
C GLY A 112 0.65 -18.83 0.49
N TRP A 113 0.93 -17.68 1.11
CA TRP A 113 1.52 -17.58 2.45
C TRP A 113 0.45 -17.48 3.57
N GLY A 114 -0.83 -17.37 3.23
CA GLY A 114 -1.96 -17.26 4.19
C GLY A 114 -3.30 -17.10 3.51
#